data_AF-T0YP54-F1
#
_entry.id   AF-T0YP54-F1
#
_cell.length_a   1.000
_cell.length_b   1.000
_cell.length_c   1.000
_cell.angle_alpha   90.00
_cell.angle_beta   90.00
_cell.angle_gamma   90.00
#
_symmetry.space_group_name_H-M   'P 1'
#
loop_
_entity.id
_entity.type
_entity.pdbx_description
1 polymer ?
#
loop_
_entity_poly.entity_id
_entity_poly.type
_entity_poly.pdbx_seq_one_letter_code
_entity_poly.pdbx_strand_id
1 'polypeptide(L)'
;LFRKLADRQWQLEETLTGKISAWTADELSGLYVQRRLVFVRSNLAKRAAQRVDMKAGTAALSLPPSETVMQEKHLPVIKERRAYLLPILGLPSVRSAIAPHIQQVWEKLGRSGMPPSTSTVLRWKRAYLDAERDPASLAPHTALKGNRTVREVARLSEMAAALIDEKYLTEERPTIQDILDLLIAQVNRENKTLPRSMQIARPTRRYIRRMIEKIPAYDRDVARRGKVEADRRYRSSLGQIVAGKPLERAEIDH
;
A
#
# COMPACT_ATOMS: atom_id res chain seq x y z
N LEU A 1 -20.53 -16.79 -20.42
CA LEU A 1 -21.90 -16.25 -20.34
C LEU A 1 -22.56 -16.81 -19.06
N PHE A 2 -23.36 -16.05 -18.32
CA PHE A 2 -24.14 -16.58 -17.18
C PHE A 2 -25.61 -16.15 -17.29
N ARG A 3 -26.54 -17.08 -17.08
CA ARG A 3 -27.98 -16.82 -17.17
C ARG A 3 -28.72 -17.54 -16.04
N LYS A 4 -29.61 -16.84 -15.35
CA LYS A 4 -30.54 -17.46 -14.39
C LYS A 4 -31.67 -18.12 -15.17
N LEU A 5 -31.89 -19.42 -14.96
CA LEU A 5 -32.96 -20.17 -15.65
C LEU A 5 -34.24 -20.22 -14.82
N ALA A 6 -34.12 -20.48 -13.52
CA ALA A 6 -35.22 -20.55 -12.56
C ALA A 6 -34.73 -20.17 -11.15
N ASP A 7 -35.60 -20.18 -10.14
CA ASP A 7 -35.17 -19.98 -8.76
C ASP A 7 -34.20 -21.08 -8.34
N ARG A 8 -32.99 -20.65 -7.96
CA ARG A 8 -31.84 -21.47 -7.58
C ARG A 8 -31.19 -22.30 -8.70
N GLN A 9 -31.54 -22.10 -9.97
CA GLN A 9 -30.88 -22.75 -11.11
C GLN A 9 -30.15 -21.75 -12.03
N TRP A 10 -28.89 -22.06 -12.33
CA TRP A 10 -27.97 -21.20 -13.06
C TRP A 10 -27.35 -21.95 -14.23
N GLN A 11 -27.28 -21.28 -15.38
CA GLN A 11 -26.57 -21.75 -16.55
C GLN A 11 -25.24 -21.02 -16.67
N LEU A 12 -24.14 -21.77 -16.70
CA LEU A 12 -22.79 -21.24 -16.84
C LEU A 12 -22.15 -21.79 -18.11
N GLU A 13 -21.39 -20.94 -18.78
CA GLU A 13 -20.51 -21.31 -19.89
C GLU A 13 -19.07 -21.34 -19.39
N GLU A 14 -18.40 -22.47 -19.54
CA GLU A 14 -16.99 -22.63 -19.23
C GLU A 14 -16.13 -21.90 -20.27
N THR A 15 -15.26 -20.98 -19.82
CA THR A 15 -14.54 -20.06 -20.71
C THR A 15 -13.47 -20.72 -21.59
N LEU A 16 -12.99 -21.92 -21.22
CA LEU A 16 -11.97 -22.65 -21.98
C LEU A 16 -12.56 -23.58 -23.04
N THR A 17 -13.68 -24.22 -22.73
CA THR A 17 -14.29 -25.26 -23.57
C THR A 17 -15.53 -24.78 -24.31
N GLY A 18 -16.11 -23.63 -23.90
CA GLY A 18 -17.40 -23.15 -24.38
C GLY A 18 -18.58 -24.03 -23.92
N LYS A 19 -18.33 -25.03 -23.07
CA LYS A 19 -19.36 -25.98 -22.65
C LYS A 19 -20.35 -25.28 -21.73
N ILE A 20 -21.62 -25.36 -22.10
CA ILE A 20 -22.72 -24.81 -21.31
C ILE A 20 -23.25 -25.91 -20.38
N SER A 21 -23.30 -25.62 -19.08
CA SER A 21 -23.79 -26.53 -18.05
C SER A 21 -24.75 -25.82 -17.10
N ALA A 22 -25.74 -26.56 -16.62
CA ALA A 22 -26.71 -26.10 -15.63
C ALA A 22 -26.29 -26.59 -14.24
N TRP A 23 -26.31 -25.69 -13.27
CA TRP A 23 -25.92 -25.92 -11.89
C TRP A 23 -26.96 -25.33 -10.93
N THR A 24 -27.12 -25.96 -9.77
CA THR A 24 -27.89 -25.37 -8.68
C THR A 24 -27.06 -24.36 -7.88
N ALA A 25 -27.71 -23.41 -7.21
CA ALA A 25 -27.03 -22.40 -6.39
C ALA A 25 -26.17 -23.01 -5.27
N ASP A 26 -26.62 -24.12 -4.69
CA ASP A 26 -25.92 -24.80 -3.60
C ASP A 26 -24.65 -25.52 -4.11
N GLU A 27 -24.72 -26.14 -5.29
CA GLU A 27 -23.55 -26.74 -5.96
C GLU A 27 -22.52 -25.67 -6.37
N LEU A 28 -22.98 -24.53 -6.90
CA LEU A 28 -22.09 -23.42 -7.23
C LEU A 28 -21.40 -22.85 -5.99
N SER A 29 -22.10 -22.77 -4.86
CA SER A 29 -21.53 -22.36 -3.58
C SER A 29 -20.45 -23.36 -3.13
N GLY A 30 -20.73 -24.66 -3.23
CA GLY A 30 -19.76 -25.72 -2.94
C GLY A 30 -18.50 -25.62 -3.81
N LEU A 31 -18.66 -25.43 -5.12
CA LEU A 31 -17.53 -25.28 -6.04
C LEU A 31 -16.73 -23.99 -5.80
N TYR A 32 -17.38 -22.92 -5.34
CA TYR A 32 -16.71 -21.69 -4.94
C TYR A 32 -15.87 -21.87 -3.67
N VAL A 33 -16.43 -22.51 -2.63
CA VAL A 33 -15.69 -22.81 -1.38
C VAL A 33 -14.49 -23.71 -1.67
N GLN A 34 -14.65 -24.69 -2.56
CA GLN A 34 -13.58 -25.59 -2.99
C GLN A 34 -12.58 -24.95 -3.98
N ARG A 35 -12.73 -23.64 -4.31
CA ARG A 35 -11.90 -22.90 -5.27
C ARG A 35 -11.86 -23.48 -6.68
N ARG A 36 -12.88 -24.24 -7.07
CA ARG A 36 -13.03 -24.84 -8.42
C ARG A 36 -13.85 -23.98 -9.38
N LEU A 37 -14.53 -22.95 -8.86
CA LEU A 37 -15.28 -21.98 -9.64
C LEU A 37 -14.59 -20.61 -9.59
N VAL A 38 -14.21 -20.08 -10.76
CA VAL A 38 -13.62 -18.74 -10.89
C VAL A 38 -14.46 -17.91 -11.86
N PHE A 39 -14.94 -16.75 -11.42
CA PHE A 39 -15.70 -15.83 -12.26
C PHE A 39 -14.75 -14.97 -13.10
N VAL A 40 -14.78 -15.16 -14.42
CA VAL A 40 -14.02 -14.32 -15.35
C VAL A 40 -14.75 -12.99 -15.51
N ARG A 41 -14.13 -11.89 -15.04
CA ARG A 41 -14.67 -10.53 -15.20
C ARG A 41 -14.70 -10.17 -16.69
N SER A 42 -15.88 -9.80 -17.19
CA SER A 42 -16.10 -9.46 -18.60
C SER A 42 -15.22 -8.30 -19.09
N ASN A 43 -14.79 -8.41 -20.35
CA ASN A 43 -13.82 -7.55 -21.06
C ASN A 43 -14.09 -6.03 -21.13
N LEU A 44 -15.13 -5.49 -20.48
CA LEU A 44 -15.30 -4.03 -20.30
C LEU A 44 -14.25 -3.42 -19.35
N ALA A 45 -13.63 -4.24 -18.49
CA ALA A 45 -12.51 -3.84 -17.63
C ALA A 45 -11.18 -3.62 -18.40
N LYS A 46 -11.07 -4.03 -19.68
CA LYS A 46 -9.83 -3.89 -20.45
C LYS A 46 -9.44 -2.44 -20.75
N ARG A 47 -10.42 -1.52 -20.86
CA ARG A 47 -10.12 -0.09 -21.06
C ARG A 47 -9.61 0.62 -19.80
N ALA A 48 -9.94 0.12 -18.62
CA ALA A 48 -9.40 0.62 -17.35
C ALA A 48 -8.01 0.04 -17.04
N ALA A 49 -7.75 -1.21 -17.46
CA ALA A 49 -6.47 -1.90 -17.27
C ALA A 49 -5.32 -1.31 -18.10
N GLN A 50 -5.60 -0.67 -19.25
CA GLN A 50 -4.57 -0.12 -20.14
C GLN A 50 -3.78 1.08 -19.56
N ARG A 51 -4.14 1.57 -18.37
CA ARG A 51 -3.41 2.61 -17.63
C ARG A 51 -2.65 2.10 -16.41
N VAL A 52 -2.76 0.82 -16.08
CA VAL A 52 -2.12 0.21 -14.91
C VAL A 52 -1.36 -1.03 -15.34
N ASP A 53 -0.38 -0.86 -16.23
CA ASP A 53 0.66 -1.86 -16.45
C ASP A 53 2.01 -1.20 -16.19
N MET A 54 2.44 -1.30 -14.93
CA MET A 54 3.78 -1.75 -14.52
C MET A 54 3.84 -1.81 -12.99
N LYS A 55 3.59 -3.01 -12.47
CA LYS A 55 4.03 -3.62 -11.20
C LYS A 55 2.89 -4.11 -10.28
N ALA A 56 3.02 -5.40 -9.97
CA ALA A 56 2.39 -6.21 -8.92
C ALA A 56 1.05 -6.89 -9.26
N GLY A 57 1.16 -8.13 -9.77
CA GLY A 57 0.76 -9.35 -9.06
C GLY A 57 -0.57 -9.36 -8.32
N THR A 58 -1.53 -10.10 -8.89
CA THR A 58 -2.54 -10.91 -8.17
C THR A 58 -3.27 -10.23 -7.01
N ALA A 59 -4.35 -9.53 -7.33
CA ALA A 59 -5.39 -9.15 -6.37
C ALA A 59 -6.48 -10.23 -6.31
N ALA A 60 -6.61 -10.88 -5.15
CA ALA A 60 -7.84 -10.96 -4.35
C ALA A 60 -7.78 -12.19 -3.42
N LEU A 61 -7.59 -11.94 -2.11
CA LEU A 61 -8.27 -12.58 -0.97
C LEU A 61 -7.60 -12.11 0.33
N SER A 62 -8.42 -11.57 1.23
CA SER A 62 -8.07 -10.86 2.48
C SER A 62 -7.54 -9.45 2.28
N LEU A 63 -8.35 -8.43 2.59
CA LEU A 63 -7.81 -7.10 2.90
C LEU A 63 -6.82 -7.29 4.06
N PRO A 64 -5.57 -6.80 3.96
CA PRO A 64 -4.67 -6.79 5.09
C PRO A 64 -5.28 -5.92 6.20
N PRO A 65 -5.06 -6.23 7.49
CA PRO A 65 -5.54 -5.41 8.61
C PRO A 65 -5.21 -3.92 8.45
N SER A 66 -4.11 -3.60 7.76
CA SER A 66 -3.71 -2.23 7.44
C SER A 66 -4.68 -1.50 6.51
N GLU A 67 -5.37 -2.12 5.55
CA GLU A 67 -6.35 -1.42 4.71
C GLU A 67 -7.65 -1.13 5.47
N THR A 68 -8.10 -2.05 6.32
CA THR A 68 -9.27 -1.85 7.19
C THR A 68 -9.01 -0.74 8.23
N VAL A 69 -7.81 -0.72 8.84
CA VAL A 69 -7.39 0.34 9.77
C VAL A 69 -7.19 1.70 9.07
N MET A 70 -6.75 1.70 7.81
CA MET A 70 -6.67 2.92 6.99
C MET A 70 -8.05 3.45 6.63
N GLN A 71 -9.05 2.58 6.42
CA GLN A 71 -10.44 2.96 6.20
C GLN A 71 -11.06 3.59 7.46
N GLU A 72 -10.75 3.11 8.67
CA GLU A 72 -11.25 3.70 9.93
C GLU A 72 -10.82 5.16 10.12
N LYS A 73 -9.53 5.46 9.89
CA LYS A 73 -9.01 6.85 9.97
C LYS A 73 -9.66 7.77 8.94
N HIS A 74 -10.08 7.23 7.79
CA HIS A 74 -10.67 7.99 6.70
C HIS A 74 -12.19 8.01 6.72
N LEU A 75 -12.83 7.22 7.59
CA LEU A 75 -14.27 7.14 7.76
C LEU A 75 -14.97 8.50 7.98
N PRO A 76 -14.46 9.44 8.81
CA PRO A 76 -15.10 10.76 8.94
C PRO A 76 -15.07 11.56 7.63
N VAL A 77 -13.95 11.50 6.90
CA VAL A 77 -13.78 12.20 5.60
C VAL A 77 -14.67 11.57 4.53
N ILE A 78 -14.81 10.24 4.53
CA ILE A 78 -15.70 9.51 3.63
C ILE A 78 -17.15 9.91 3.89
N LYS A 79 -17.59 9.90 5.16
CA LYS A 79 -18.95 10.31 5.56
C LYS A 79 -19.25 11.73 5.11
N GLU A 80 -18.31 12.66 5.33
CA GLU A 80 -18.44 14.05 4.91
C GLU A 80 -18.57 14.18 3.39
N ARG A 81 -17.65 13.60 2.61
CA ARG A 81 -17.70 13.64 1.14
C ARG A 81 -18.99 13.02 0.61
N ARG A 82 -19.46 11.94 1.23
CA ARG A 82 -20.72 11.29 0.87
C ARG A 82 -21.93 12.20 1.11
N ALA A 83 -21.93 13.00 2.18
CA ALA A 83 -23.00 13.97 2.46
C ALA A 83 -23.16 15.00 1.33
N TYR A 84 -22.05 15.46 0.72
CA TYR A 84 -22.09 16.34 -0.45
C TYR A 84 -22.59 15.64 -1.72
N LEU A 85 -22.39 14.32 -1.84
CA LEU A 85 -22.74 13.57 -3.04
C LEU A 85 -24.21 13.17 -3.11
N LEU A 86 -24.80 12.73 -1.99
CA LEU A 86 -26.16 12.18 -1.99
C LEU A 86 -27.21 13.11 -2.65
N PRO A 87 -27.23 14.44 -2.39
CA PRO A 87 -28.21 15.34 -3.00
C PRO A 87 -28.01 15.55 -4.50
N ILE A 88 -26.80 15.28 -5.03
CA ILE A 88 -26.43 15.64 -6.39
C ILE A 88 -26.28 14.44 -7.34
N LEU A 89 -26.47 13.20 -6.85
CA LEU A 89 -26.28 11.99 -7.67
C LEU A 89 -27.18 11.99 -8.90
N GLY A 90 -28.45 12.38 -8.75
CA GLY A 90 -29.44 12.45 -9.83
C GLY A 90 -29.38 13.74 -10.68
N LEU A 91 -28.56 14.72 -10.30
CA LEU A 91 -28.49 16.01 -11.01
C LEU A 91 -27.51 15.98 -12.18
N PRO A 92 -27.72 16.82 -13.22
CA PRO A 92 -26.74 16.99 -14.28
C PRO A 92 -25.44 17.58 -13.72
N SER A 93 -24.31 17.25 -14.36
CA SER A 93 -22.96 17.68 -13.92
C SER A 93 -22.66 19.15 -14.27
N VAL A 94 -23.58 20.07 -13.93
CA VAL A 94 -23.52 21.50 -14.27
C VAL A 94 -23.33 22.33 -13.01
N ARG A 95 -22.49 23.37 -13.09
CA ARG A 95 -22.14 24.22 -11.95
C ARG A 95 -23.36 24.86 -11.27
N SER A 96 -24.27 25.42 -12.05
CA SER A 96 -25.48 26.09 -11.55
C SER A 96 -26.42 25.14 -10.80
N ALA A 97 -26.51 23.88 -11.22
CA ALA A 97 -27.34 22.88 -10.55
C ALA A 97 -26.72 22.40 -9.22
N ILE A 98 -25.39 22.27 -9.17
CA ILE A 98 -24.67 21.63 -8.05
C ILE A 98 -24.28 22.65 -6.96
N ALA A 99 -23.88 23.86 -7.35
CA ALA A 99 -23.44 24.91 -6.42
C ALA A 99 -24.40 25.18 -5.23
N PRO A 100 -25.73 25.33 -5.43
CA PRO A 100 -26.63 25.59 -4.31
C PRO A 100 -26.69 24.41 -3.32
N HIS A 101 -26.61 23.18 -3.82
CA HIS A 101 -26.62 21.97 -2.98
C HIS A 101 -25.34 21.85 -2.15
N ILE A 102 -24.19 22.23 -2.71
CA ILE A 102 -22.92 22.26 -1.95
C ILE A 102 -23.03 23.26 -0.80
N GLN A 103 -23.56 24.45 -1.08
CA GLN A 103 -23.72 25.50 -0.07
C GLN A 103 -24.67 25.06 1.05
N GLN A 104 -25.82 24.48 0.71
CA GLN A 104 -26.77 23.95 1.69
C GLN A 104 -26.16 22.85 2.57
N VAL A 105 -25.38 21.93 1.99
CA VAL A 105 -24.71 20.87 2.76
C VAL A 105 -23.60 21.46 3.64
N TRP A 106 -22.86 22.45 3.16
CA TRP A 106 -21.84 23.16 3.93
C TRP A 106 -22.43 23.83 5.19
N GLU A 107 -23.53 24.57 5.02
CA GLU A 107 -24.26 25.22 6.12
C GLU A 107 -24.78 24.20 7.14
N LYS A 108 -25.37 23.09 6.66
CA LYS A 108 -25.84 22.00 7.53
C LYS A 108 -24.72 21.32 8.33
N LEU A 109 -23.52 21.23 7.77
CA LEU A 109 -22.38 20.60 8.44
C LEU A 109 -21.66 21.54 9.41
N GLY A 110 -21.97 22.85 9.42
CA GLY A 110 -21.43 23.82 10.39
C GLY A 110 -19.90 23.90 10.40
N ARG A 111 -19.24 23.66 9.26
CA ARG A 111 -17.78 23.62 9.16
C ARG A 111 -17.17 25.02 9.12
N SER A 112 -15.96 25.18 9.66
CA SER A 112 -15.17 26.41 9.53
C SER A 112 -14.36 26.38 8.23
N GLY A 113 -14.33 27.52 7.52
CA GLY A 113 -13.57 27.69 6.28
C GLY A 113 -14.44 27.90 5.04
N MET A 114 -13.93 27.47 3.87
CA MET A 114 -14.61 27.61 2.59
C MET A 114 -15.23 26.29 2.15
N PRO A 115 -16.44 26.31 1.54
CA PRO A 115 -17.05 25.11 0.99
C PRO A 115 -16.18 24.49 -0.11
N PRO A 116 -16.27 23.16 -0.32
CA PRO A 116 -15.56 22.52 -1.41
C PRO A 116 -16.02 23.08 -2.75
N SER A 117 -15.08 23.26 -3.70
CA SER A 117 -15.44 23.75 -5.03
C SER A 117 -16.35 22.77 -5.77
N THR A 118 -17.23 23.29 -6.64
CA THR A 118 -18.05 22.48 -7.57
C THR A 118 -17.23 21.45 -8.35
N SER A 119 -16.03 21.82 -8.81
CA SER A 119 -15.10 20.90 -9.50
C SER A 119 -14.61 19.76 -8.59
N THR A 120 -14.37 20.04 -7.30
CA THR A 120 -13.96 19.05 -6.30
C THR A 120 -15.06 18.03 -6.06
N VAL A 121 -16.30 18.48 -5.89
CA VAL A 121 -17.45 17.61 -5.64
C VAL A 121 -17.81 16.79 -6.89
N LEU A 122 -17.72 17.37 -8.08
CA LEU A 122 -17.87 16.62 -9.35
C LEU A 122 -16.81 15.53 -9.53
N ARG A 123 -15.57 15.79 -9.11
CA ARG A 123 -14.51 14.76 -9.11
C ARG A 123 -14.86 13.61 -8.17
N TRP A 124 -15.39 13.89 -6.98
CA TRP A 124 -15.88 12.87 -6.06
C TRP A 124 -17.06 12.08 -6.66
N LYS A 125 -18.00 12.76 -7.34
CA LYS A 125 -19.14 12.11 -8.01
C LYS A 125 -18.67 11.11 -9.05
N ARG A 126 -17.70 11.50 -9.90
CA ARG A 126 -17.11 10.61 -10.90
C ARG A 126 -16.45 9.40 -10.26
N ALA A 127 -15.55 9.62 -9.29
CA ALA A 127 -14.88 8.53 -8.59
C ALA A 127 -15.87 7.55 -7.93
N TYR A 128 -16.96 8.06 -7.36
CA TYR A 128 -18.01 7.26 -6.76
C TYR A 128 -18.79 6.43 -7.79
N LEU A 129 -19.11 7.01 -8.94
CA LEU A 129 -19.82 6.29 -10.02
C LEU A 129 -18.93 5.26 -10.71
N ASP A 130 -17.66 5.59 -10.96
CA ASP A 130 -16.68 4.71 -11.58
C ASP A 130 -16.37 3.49 -10.67
N ALA A 131 -16.51 3.65 -9.35
CA ALA A 131 -16.34 2.59 -8.36
C ALA A 131 -17.66 1.89 -7.99
N GLU A 132 -18.66 1.87 -8.88
CA GLU A 132 -19.96 1.20 -8.67
C GLU A 132 -20.67 1.63 -7.37
N ARG A 133 -20.50 2.88 -6.95
CA ARG A 133 -21.08 3.48 -5.74
C ARG A 133 -20.46 2.96 -4.43
N ASP A 134 -19.23 2.48 -4.47
CA ASP A 134 -18.45 2.14 -3.29
C ASP A 134 -18.03 3.41 -2.50
N PRO A 135 -18.44 3.59 -1.23
CA PRO A 135 -18.01 4.72 -0.41
C PRO A 135 -16.49 4.76 -0.15
N ALA A 136 -15.76 3.65 -0.26
CA ALA A 136 -14.31 3.62 -0.08
C ALA A 136 -13.57 4.47 -1.12
N SER A 137 -14.15 4.65 -2.31
CA SER A 137 -13.60 5.52 -3.37
C SER A 137 -13.52 7.01 -2.98
N LEU A 138 -14.25 7.40 -1.93
CA LEU A 138 -14.23 8.75 -1.37
C LEU A 138 -13.09 8.96 -0.39
N ALA A 139 -12.30 7.93 -0.06
CA ALA A 139 -11.14 8.08 0.80
C ALA A 139 -10.12 9.08 0.18
N PRO A 140 -9.39 9.85 1.00
CA PRO A 140 -8.27 10.63 0.50
C PRO A 140 -7.18 9.68 0.00
N HIS A 141 -6.67 9.93 -1.22
CA HIS A 141 -5.60 9.14 -1.81
C HIS A 141 -4.21 9.56 -1.27
N THR A 142 -4.09 9.76 0.04
CA THR A 142 -2.84 10.17 0.70
C THR A 142 -1.73 9.15 0.47
N ALA A 143 -2.05 7.86 0.46
CA ALA A 143 -1.12 6.78 0.14
C ALA A 143 -0.60 6.80 -1.32
N LEU A 144 -1.27 7.52 -2.21
CA LEU A 144 -0.82 7.71 -3.59
C LEU A 144 0.09 8.93 -3.75
N LYS A 145 0.19 9.78 -2.74
CA LYS A 145 1.08 10.95 -2.75
C LYS A 145 2.52 10.52 -2.48
N GLY A 146 3.47 11.26 -3.05
CA GLY A 146 4.90 11.04 -2.87
C GLY A 146 5.61 10.65 -4.16
N ASN A 147 6.94 10.80 -4.18
CA ASN A 147 7.75 10.43 -5.33
C ASN A 147 7.83 8.90 -5.42
N ARG A 148 7.14 8.30 -6.41
CA ARG A 148 7.07 6.84 -6.62
C ARG A 148 8.16 6.31 -7.57
N THR A 149 8.93 7.21 -8.19
CA THR A 149 10.08 6.82 -9.01
C THR A 149 11.32 6.76 -8.15
N VAL A 150 11.99 5.60 -8.18
CA VAL A 150 13.32 5.43 -7.59
C VAL A 150 14.26 6.33 -8.39
N ARG A 151 14.66 7.46 -7.79
CA ARG A 151 15.67 8.37 -8.36
C ARG A 151 17.10 7.86 -8.14
N GLU A 152 17.25 6.73 -7.46
CA GLU A 152 18.55 6.15 -7.19
C GLU A 152 19.07 5.46 -8.46
N VAL A 153 20.28 5.84 -8.89
CA VAL A 153 21.01 5.11 -9.92
C VAL A 153 21.29 3.71 -9.35
N ALA A 154 20.77 2.67 -9.99
CA ALA A 154 20.88 1.28 -9.51
C ALA A 154 22.33 0.93 -9.09
N ARG A 155 23.30 1.42 -9.88
CA ARG A 155 24.72 1.25 -9.61
C ARG A 155 25.18 1.83 -8.26
N LEU A 156 24.72 3.04 -7.90
CA LEU A 156 25.06 3.64 -6.60
C LEU A 156 24.47 2.84 -5.44
N SER A 157 23.27 2.30 -5.61
CA SER A 157 22.63 1.44 -4.61
C SER A 157 23.38 0.13 -4.42
N GLU A 158 23.84 -0.51 -5.50
CA GLU A 158 24.67 -1.72 -5.45
C GLU A 158 25.99 -1.49 -4.70
N MET A 159 26.74 -0.44 -5.07
CA MET A 159 28.02 -0.11 -4.44
C MET A 159 27.86 0.17 -2.95
N ALA A 160 26.82 0.93 -2.60
CA ALA A 160 26.55 1.28 -1.21
C ALA A 160 26.08 0.07 -0.38
N ALA A 161 25.27 -0.81 -0.95
CA ALA A 161 24.85 -2.04 -0.27
C ALA A 161 26.06 -2.96 0.01
N ALA A 162 26.89 -3.21 -1.01
CA ALA A 162 28.10 -4.01 -0.86
C ALA A 162 29.04 -3.45 0.21
N LEU A 163 29.24 -2.13 0.23
CA LEU A 163 30.11 -1.49 1.21
C LEU A 163 29.53 -1.51 2.63
N ILE A 164 28.20 -1.39 2.78
CA ILE A 164 27.54 -1.53 4.08
C ILE A 164 27.73 -2.96 4.60
N ASP A 165 27.50 -3.97 3.76
CA ASP A 165 27.63 -5.36 4.17
C ASP A 165 29.09 -5.73 4.49
N GLU A 166 30.04 -5.30 3.67
CA GLU A 166 31.46 -5.65 3.83
C GLU A 166 32.15 -4.89 4.97
N LYS A 167 31.83 -3.60 5.14
CA LYS A 167 32.56 -2.71 6.06
C LYS A 167 31.73 -2.25 7.24
N TYR A 168 30.45 -1.92 7.05
CA TYR A 168 29.64 -1.35 8.14
C TYR A 168 29.11 -2.42 9.10
N LEU A 169 28.73 -3.59 8.59
CA LEU A 169 28.20 -4.72 9.36
C LEU A 169 29.31 -5.60 9.94
N THR A 170 30.26 -4.97 10.62
CA THR A 170 31.42 -5.63 11.24
C THR A 170 31.59 -5.22 12.69
N GLU A 171 32.33 -6.02 13.45
CA GLU A 171 32.65 -5.76 14.87
C GLU A 171 33.60 -4.57 15.08
N GLU A 172 34.33 -4.16 14.03
CA GLU A 172 35.15 -2.94 14.01
C GLU A 172 34.30 -1.66 14.16
N ARG A 173 32.99 -1.77 13.87
CA ARG A 173 31.99 -0.71 14.05
C ARG A 173 32.38 0.64 13.41
N PRO A 174 32.81 0.69 12.14
CA PRO A 174 33.10 1.97 11.50
C PRO A 174 31.87 2.86 11.47
N THR A 175 32.12 4.17 11.40
CA THR A 175 31.10 5.19 11.43
C THR A 175 30.41 5.32 10.06
N ILE A 176 29.24 5.96 10.03
CA ILE A 176 28.57 6.29 8.77
C ILE A 176 29.45 7.20 7.89
N GLN A 177 30.34 7.99 8.50
CA GLN A 177 31.25 8.87 7.78
C GLN A 177 32.35 8.08 7.06
N ASP A 178 32.91 7.05 7.70
CA ASP A 178 33.92 6.19 7.08
C ASP A 178 33.36 5.49 5.83
N ILE A 179 32.14 4.97 5.93
CA ILE A 179 31.44 4.36 4.78
C ILE A 179 31.17 5.40 3.68
N LEU A 180 30.84 6.64 4.06
CA LEU A 180 30.66 7.71 3.09
C LEU A 180 31.93 8.01 2.32
N ASP A 181 33.06 8.12 3.01
CA ASP A 181 34.33 8.46 2.39
C ASP A 181 34.83 7.34 1.47
N LEU A 182 34.67 6.09 1.89
CA LEU A 182 34.92 4.91 1.05
C LEU A 182 34.02 4.88 -0.20
N LEU A 183 32.72 5.15 -0.04
CA LEU A 183 31.78 5.16 -1.16
C LEU A 183 32.08 6.30 -2.14
N ILE A 184 32.40 7.50 -1.64
CA ILE A 184 32.82 8.63 -2.48
C ILE A 184 34.08 8.26 -3.27
N ALA A 185 35.06 7.63 -2.63
CA ALA A 185 36.27 7.19 -3.32
C ALA A 185 35.97 6.17 -4.44
N GLN A 186 35.04 5.23 -4.20
CA GLN A 186 34.64 4.23 -5.20
C GLN A 186 33.86 4.87 -6.36
N VAL A 187 32.91 5.76 -6.07
CA VAL A 187 32.16 6.53 -7.07
C VAL A 187 33.09 7.38 -7.92
N ASN A 188 34.06 8.04 -7.31
CA ASN A 188 35.04 8.85 -8.05
C ASN A 188 35.92 7.98 -8.96
N ARG A 189 36.29 6.76 -8.53
CA ARG A 189 37.02 5.81 -9.38
C ARG A 189 36.20 5.36 -10.57
N GLU A 190 34.92 5.06 -10.38
CA GLU A 190 34.01 4.65 -11.45
C GLU A 190 33.67 5.80 -12.40
N ASN A 191 33.46 7.01 -11.89
CA ASN A 191 33.20 8.19 -12.72
C ASN A 191 34.37 8.58 -13.64
N LYS A 192 35.60 8.13 -13.35
CA LYS A 192 36.75 8.31 -14.26
C LYS A 192 36.66 7.45 -15.51
N THR A 193 35.94 6.33 -15.48
CA THR A 193 35.76 5.45 -16.64
C THR A 193 34.47 5.73 -17.41
N LEU A 194 33.55 6.49 -16.81
CA LEU A 194 32.25 6.81 -17.40
C LEU A 194 32.25 8.14 -18.17
N PRO A 195 31.50 8.24 -19.28
CA PRO A 195 31.26 9.52 -19.94
C PRO A 195 30.43 10.45 -19.03
N ARG A 196 30.57 11.77 -19.20
CA ARG A 196 29.91 12.79 -18.34
C ARG A 196 28.39 12.58 -18.16
N SER A 197 27.70 12.11 -19.19
CA SER A 197 26.25 11.85 -19.15
C SER A 197 25.84 10.65 -18.27
N MET A 198 26.77 9.74 -17.98
CA MET A 198 26.54 8.54 -17.18
C MET A 198 27.19 8.60 -15.80
N GLN A 199 27.84 9.72 -15.45
CA GLN A 199 28.49 9.85 -14.16
C GLN A 199 27.48 9.75 -13.01
N ILE A 200 27.87 8.97 -12.00
CA ILE A 200 27.10 8.75 -10.79
C ILE A 200 27.22 9.98 -9.90
N ALA A 201 26.08 10.50 -9.45
CA ALA A 201 26.06 11.63 -8.52
C ALA A 201 26.76 11.28 -7.21
N ARG A 202 27.43 12.28 -6.62
CA ARG A 202 28.13 12.10 -5.35
C ARG A 202 27.14 11.71 -4.22
N PRO A 203 27.37 10.61 -3.49
CA PRO A 203 26.50 10.20 -2.39
C PRO A 203 26.57 11.17 -1.21
N THR A 204 25.54 11.12 -0.36
CA THR A 204 25.46 11.94 0.85
C THR A 204 25.36 11.09 2.11
N ARG A 205 25.74 11.66 3.26
CA ARG A 205 25.58 10.98 4.57
C ARG A 205 24.15 10.54 4.84
N ARG A 206 23.16 11.36 4.42
CA ARG A 206 21.73 11.05 4.56
C ARG A 206 21.33 9.81 3.75
N TYR A 207 21.92 9.64 2.57
CA TYR A 207 21.67 8.48 1.70
C TYR A 207 22.10 7.18 2.39
N ILE A 208 23.33 7.12 2.90
CA ILE A 208 23.87 5.93 3.59
C ILE A 208 23.07 5.64 4.86
N ARG A 209 22.77 6.66 5.66
CA ARG A 209 21.92 6.51 6.85
C ARG A 209 20.58 5.84 6.49
N ARG A 210 19.91 6.31 5.44
CA ARG A 210 18.65 5.73 5.00
C ARG A 210 18.81 4.27 4.56
N MET A 211 19.92 3.90 3.92
CA MET A 211 20.19 2.50 3.57
C MET A 211 20.37 1.63 4.81
N ILE A 212 21.15 2.10 5.80
CA ILE A 212 21.34 1.39 7.07
C ILE A 212 20.03 1.27 7.86
N GLU A 213 19.17 2.29 7.82
CA GLU A 213 17.86 2.28 8.48
C GLU A 213 16.88 1.26 7.90
N LYS A 214 17.09 0.80 6.66
CA LYS A 214 16.29 -0.30 6.07
C LYS A 214 16.67 -1.66 6.65
N ILE A 215 17.85 -1.80 7.24
CA ILE A 215 18.30 -3.04 7.88
C ILE A 215 17.64 -3.13 9.26
N PRO A 216 16.99 -4.25 9.61
CA PRO A 216 16.37 -4.42 10.92
C PRO A 216 17.36 -4.13 12.06
N ALA A 217 16.87 -3.46 13.10
CA ALA A 217 17.72 -2.98 14.18
C ALA A 217 18.46 -4.11 14.91
N TYR A 218 17.79 -5.26 15.10
CA TYR A 218 18.38 -6.48 15.66
C TYR A 218 19.55 -6.98 14.80
N ASP A 219 19.34 -7.17 13.50
CA ASP A 219 20.37 -7.68 12.58
C ASP A 219 21.61 -6.79 12.55
N ARG A 220 21.42 -5.46 12.58
CA ARG A 220 22.55 -4.52 12.68
C ARG A 220 23.34 -4.70 13.96
N ASP A 221 22.66 -4.89 15.09
CA ASP A 221 23.32 -5.06 16.38
C ASP A 221 23.95 -6.46 16.51
N VAL A 222 23.37 -7.51 15.93
CA VAL A 222 24.02 -8.83 15.84
C VAL A 222 25.34 -8.72 15.08
N ALA A 223 25.32 -8.09 13.90
CA ALA A 223 26.52 -7.95 13.07
C ALA A 223 27.60 -7.06 13.70
N ARG A 224 27.18 -5.99 14.41
CA ARG A 224 28.12 -5.00 14.96
C ARG A 224 28.52 -5.26 16.41
N ARG A 225 27.68 -5.91 17.20
CA ARG A 225 27.85 -6.09 18.65
C ARG A 225 27.89 -7.53 19.11
N GLY A 226 27.63 -8.48 18.20
CA GLY A 226 27.50 -9.88 18.53
C GLY A 226 26.10 -10.25 19.00
N LYS A 227 25.80 -11.53 18.86
CA LYS A 227 24.46 -12.08 19.13
C LYS A 227 24.02 -11.91 20.59
N VAL A 228 24.92 -12.15 21.55
CA VAL A 228 24.60 -12.08 22.99
C VAL A 228 24.15 -10.68 23.40
N GLU A 229 24.86 -9.66 22.95
CA GLU A 229 24.53 -8.26 23.25
C GLU A 229 23.23 -7.83 22.55
N ALA A 230 23.02 -8.26 21.30
CA ALA A 230 21.77 -8.04 20.60
C ALA A 230 20.58 -8.70 21.32
N ASP A 231 20.72 -9.97 21.70
CA ASP A 231 19.69 -10.71 22.43
C ASP A 231 19.37 -10.05 23.77
N ARG A 232 20.38 -9.57 24.51
CA ARG A 232 20.18 -8.80 25.74
C ARG A 232 19.41 -7.50 25.48
N ARG A 233 19.79 -6.75 24.45
CA ARG A 233 19.20 -5.43 24.12
C ARG A 233 17.76 -5.53 23.64
N TYR A 234 17.45 -6.57 22.86
CA TYR A 234 16.15 -6.80 22.23
C TYR A 234 15.31 -7.87 22.96
N ARG A 235 15.74 -8.31 24.14
CA ARG A 235 15.05 -9.33 24.96
C ARG A 235 13.60 -8.97 25.25
N SER A 236 13.32 -7.69 25.51
CA SER A 236 11.97 -7.18 25.78
C SER A 236 11.09 -7.10 24.53
N SER A 237 11.68 -7.04 23.32
CA SER A 237 10.93 -7.01 22.07
C SER A 237 10.49 -8.40 21.57
N LEU A 238 10.97 -9.50 22.17
CA LEU A 238 10.60 -10.88 21.81
C LEU A 238 9.38 -11.42 22.57
N GLY A 239 8.62 -10.54 23.25
CA GLY A 239 7.40 -10.89 23.94
C GLY A 239 7.62 -11.03 25.44
N GLN A 240 6.95 -10.15 26.21
CA GLN A 240 6.68 -10.48 27.61
C GLN A 240 5.79 -11.72 27.62
N ILE A 241 6.19 -12.75 28.38
CA ILE A 241 5.27 -13.80 28.78
C ILE A 241 4.26 -13.13 29.70
N VAL A 242 3.07 -12.85 29.18
CA VAL A 242 1.97 -12.29 29.95
C VAL A 242 1.43 -13.41 30.84
N ALA A 243 1.69 -13.33 32.14
CA ALA A 243 1.02 -14.18 33.13
C ALA A 243 -0.47 -13.79 33.14
N GLY A 244 -1.34 -14.75 32.88
CA GLY A 244 -2.79 -14.56 32.90
C GLY A 244 -3.38 -14.60 34.31
N LYS A 245 -2.63 -15.07 35.31
CA LYS A 245 -3.09 -15.21 36.70
C LYS A 245 -2.05 -14.75 37.72
N PRO A 246 -2.47 -14.24 38.90
CA PRO A 246 -1.57 -14.02 40.03
C PRO A 246 -0.86 -15.33 40.43
N LEU A 247 0.44 -15.27 40.77
CA LEU A 247 1.31 -16.40 41.15
C LEU A 247 1.72 -17.38 40.04
N GLU A 248 1.47 -17.08 38.77
CA GLU A 248 1.90 -17.94 37.65
C GLU A 248 3.41 -17.91 37.41
N ARG A 249 4.12 -16.91 37.96
CA ARG A 249 5.59 -16.82 37.95
C ARG A 249 6.09 -16.33 39.30
N ALA A 250 7.07 -17.05 39.85
CA ALA A 250 7.88 -16.63 40.97
C ALA A 250 9.35 -16.59 40.49
N GLU A 251 9.98 -15.43 40.60
CA GLU A 251 11.42 -15.28 40.40
C GLU A 251 12.09 -15.24 41.76
N ILE A 252 13.14 -16.04 41.94
CA ILE A 252 13.97 -16.02 43.13
C ILE A 252 15.25 -15.31 42.74
N ASP A 253 15.53 -14.19 43.39
CA ASP A 253 16.83 -13.53 43.34
C ASP A 253 17.68 -14.06 44.51
N HIS A 254 18.95 -14.34 44.28
CA HIS A 254 19.93 -14.76 45.30
C HIS A 254 20.80 -13.58 45.70
#